data_AF-A0A920TLI6-F1
#
_entry.id   AF-A0A920TLI6-F1
#
_cell.length_a   1.000
_cell.length_b   1.000
_cell.length_c   1.000
_cell.angle_alpha   90.00
_cell.angle_beta   90.00
_cell.angle_gamma   90.00
#
_symmetry.space_group_name_H-M   'P 1'
#
loop_
_entity.id
_entity.type
_entity.pdbx_description
1 polymer ?
#
loop_
_entity_poly.entity_id
_entity_poly.type
_entity_poly.pdbx_seq_one_letter_code
_entity_poly.pdbx_strand_id
1 'polypeptide(L)'
;MDVGNPWLDAGIVPYSTLHYNDDRTYWDKWFPGDFVVESFPGQFRNWFYSLLALSTVMEDRAPFKTLLGHGLVKDETGRECTNLGEIQSGLMMQLKK
;
A
#
# COMPACT_ATOMS: atom_id res chain seq x y z
N MET A 1 26.26 10.57 -4.48
CA MET A 1 25.05 10.64 -3.67
C MET A 1 24.32 9.34 -3.89
N ASP A 2 24.29 8.46 -2.88
CA ASP A 2 23.47 7.25 -2.95
C ASP A 2 22.01 7.67 -2.96
N VAL A 3 21.27 7.23 -3.97
CA VAL A 3 19.83 7.52 -4.08
C VAL A 3 19.13 6.61 -3.08
N GLY A 4 18.38 7.21 -2.15
CA GLY A 4 17.58 6.46 -1.18
C GLY A 4 16.69 5.44 -1.89
N ASN A 5 16.55 4.25 -1.30
CA ASN A 5 15.66 3.23 -1.82
C ASN A 5 14.23 3.80 -1.86
N PRO A 6 13.53 3.86 -3.00
CA PRO A 6 12.20 4.48 -3.12
C PRO A 6 11.16 3.85 -2.19
N TRP A 7 11.41 2.64 -1.71
CA TRP A 7 10.56 2.00 -0.72
C TRP A 7 10.68 2.62 0.68
N LEU A 8 11.77 3.33 0.99
CA LEU A 8 11.88 4.13 2.22
C LEU A 8 10.93 5.34 2.18
N ASP A 9 10.80 5.98 1.02
CA ASP A 9 9.86 7.09 0.81
C ASP A 9 8.41 6.63 0.97
N ALA A 10 8.11 5.38 0.64
CA ALA A 10 6.81 4.80 0.90
C ALA A 10 6.52 4.59 2.40
N GLY A 11 7.54 4.22 3.19
CA GLY A 11 7.38 4.00 4.63
C GLY A 11 7.06 5.27 5.41
N ILE A 12 7.61 6.41 4.98
CA ILE A 12 7.47 7.71 5.69
C ILE A 12 6.13 8.40 5.45
N VAL A 13 5.34 7.96 4.46
CA VAL A 13 4.05 8.57 4.07
C VAL A 13 3.13 8.92 5.26
N PRO A 14 2.81 8.02 6.21
CA PRO A 14 1.92 8.36 7.33
C PRO A 14 2.52 9.40 8.29
N TYR A 15 3.83 9.64 8.25
CA TYR A 15 4.52 10.63 9.07
C TYR A 15 4.61 11.98 8.35
N SER A 16 4.89 11.97 7.04
CA SER A 16 5.07 13.20 6.26
C SER A 16 3.76 13.87 5.86
N THR A 17 2.68 13.10 5.70
CA THR A 17 1.40 13.62 5.17
C THR A 17 0.39 14.06 6.24
N LEU A 18 0.61 13.69 7.51
CA LEU A 18 -0.36 13.85 8.59
C LEU A 18 0.15 14.73 9.74
N HIS A 19 1.01 15.71 9.43
CA HIS A 19 1.54 16.69 10.39
C HIS A 19 2.24 16.09 11.61
N TYR A 20 2.92 14.96 11.45
CA TYR A 20 3.55 14.25 12.57
C TYR A 20 4.48 15.12 13.43
N ASN A 21 5.25 16.03 12.82
CA ASN A 21 6.17 16.90 13.55
C ASN A 21 5.50 18.16 14.14
N ASP A 22 4.38 18.59 13.58
CA ASP A 22 3.77 19.90 13.90
C ASP A 22 2.48 19.76 14.74
N ASP A 23 1.69 18.70 14.53
CA ASP A 23 0.46 18.41 15.25
C ASP A 23 0.29 16.89 15.48
N ARG A 24 0.87 16.43 16.60
CA ARG A 24 0.76 15.03 17.05
C ARG A 24 -0.66 14.60 17.36
N THR A 25 -1.52 15.50 17.82
CA THR A 25 -2.90 15.17 18.20
C THR A 25 -3.75 14.91 16.96
N TYR A 26 -3.51 15.66 15.88
CA TYR A 26 -4.11 15.39 14.60
C TYR A 26 -3.63 14.05 14.03
N TRP A 27 -2.32 13.80 14.07
CA TRP A 27 -1.73 12.55 13.58
C TRP A 27 -2.33 11.31 14.27
N ASP A 28 -2.43 11.32 15.60
CA ASP A 28 -2.95 10.19 16.39
C ASP A 28 -4.42 9.85 16.09
N LYS A 29 -5.19 10.75 15.46
CA LYS A 29 -6.56 10.44 15.02
C LYS A 29 -6.59 9.52 13.80
N TRP A 30 -5.57 9.61 12.97
CA TRP A 30 -5.51 8.93 11.67
C TRP A 30 -4.57 7.72 11.68
N PHE A 31 -3.70 7.62 12.69
CA PHE A 31 -2.74 6.54 12.83
C PHE A 31 -3.01 5.65 14.07
N PRO A 32 -2.93 4.31 13.94
CA PRO A 32 -2.68 3.55 12.72
C PRO A 32 -3.92 3.48 11.82
N GLY A 33 -3.70 3.38 10.51
CA GLY A 33 -4.79 3.31 9.53
C GLY A 33 -5.66 2.07 9.74
N ASP A 34 -6.98 2.22 9.66
CA ASP A 34 -7.89 1.10 9.94
C ASP A 34 -7.82 0.00 8.88
N PHE A 35 -7.68 0.38 7.61
CA PHE A 35 -7.75 -0.54 6.49
C PHE A 35 -6.82 -0.12 5.35
N VAL A 36 -6.07 -1.09 4.83
CA VAL A 36 -5.24 -0.94 3.64
C VAL A 36 -5.62 -2.03 2.64
N VAL A 37 -5.87 -1.64 1.38
CA VAL A 37 -6.14 -2.56 0.28
C VAL A 37 -5.18 -2.28 -0.86
N GLU A 38 -4.49 -3.33 -1.32
CA GLU A 38 -3.54 -3.21 -2.43
C GLU A 38 -3.32 -4.55 -3.12
N SER A 39 -2.70 -4.49 -4.31
CA SER A 39 -2.25 -5.68 -5.03
C SER A 39 -1.17 -6.40 -4.22
N PHE A 40 -1.43 -7.63 -3.79
CA PHE A 40 -0.51 -8.38 -2.95
C PHE A 40 0.78 -8.82 -3.69
N PRO A 41 0.71 -9.30 -4.95
CA PRO A 41 1.91 -9.65 -5.71
C PRO A 41 2.82 -8.42 -5.90
N GLY A 42 4.05 -8.50 -5.40
CA GLY A 42 5.07 -7.46 -5.53
C GLY A 42 5.07 -6.39 -4.42
N GLN A 43 3.92 -6.03 -3.85
CA GLN A 43 3.85 -4.98 -2.82
C GLN A 43 4.17 -5.47 -1.41
N PHE A 44 3.91 -6.75 -1.09
CA PHE A 44 4.18 -7.30 0.25
C PHE A 44 5.64 -7.16 0.68
N ARG A 45 6.57 -7.53 -0.20
CA ARG A 45 8.02 -7.49 0.10
C ARG A 45 8.59 -6.08 0.17
N ASN A 46 7.90 -5.11 -0.39
CA ASN A 46 8.40 -3.77 -0.59
C ASN A 46 7.59 -2.80 0.28
N TRP A 47 6.51 -2.26 -0.28
CA TRP A 47 5.67 -1.23 0.34
C TRP A 47 5.23 -1.55 1.77
N PHE A 48 4.65 -2.73 1.99
CA PHE A 48 4.16 -3.11 3.31
C PHE A 48 5.29 -3.34 4.32
N TYR A 49 6.41 -3.91 3.88
CA TYR A 49 7.57 -4.11 4.74
C TYR A 49 8.18 -2.78 5.19
N SER A 50 8.30 -1.80 4.28
CA SER A 50 8.80 -0.47 4.63
C SER A 50 7.93 0.24 5.65
N LEU A 51 6.60 0.17 5.50
CA LEU A 51 5.66 0.74 6.47
C LEU A 51 5.82 0.08 7.85
N LEU A 52 5.90 -1.26 7.90
CA LEU A 52 6.09 -2.00 9.15
C LEU A 52 7.42 -1.67 9.82
N ALA A 53 8.51 -1.70 9.06
CA ALA A 53 9.85 -1.43 9.56
C ALA A 53 9.97 -0.01 10.13
N LEU A 54 9.52 0.99 9.38
CA LEU A 54 9.61 2.37 9.85
C LEU A 54 8.68 2.64 11.03
N SER A 55 7.47 2.07 11.02
CA SER A 55 6.53 2.21 12.13
C SER A 55 7.03 1.59 13.42
N THR A 56 7.70 0.44 13.32
CA THR A 56 8.36 -0.19 14.47
C THR A 56 9.45 0.73 15.03
N VAL A 57 10.27 1.33 14.17
CA VAL A 57 11.35 2.23 14.60
C VAL A 57 10.84 3.54 15.22
N MET A 58 9.80 4.13 14.63
CA MET A 58 9.33 5.46 15.02
C MET A 58 8.37 5.41 16.22
N GLU A 59 7.51 4.41 16.29
CA GLU A 59 6.33 4.41 17.16
C GLU A 59 6.08 3.08 17.88
N ASP A 60 6.93 2.07 17.66
CA ASP A 60 6.84 0.73 18.25
C ASP A 60 5.44 0.08 18.15
N ARG A 61 4.73 0.36 17.04
CA ARG A 61 3.40 -0.19 16.76
C ARG A 61 3.19 -0.47 15.28
N ALA A 62 2.21 -1.30 14.95
CA ALA A 62 1.86 -1.58 13.56
C ALA A 62 1.23 -0.35 12.88
N PRO A 63 1.54 -0.08 11.59
CA PRO A 63 1.06 1.11 10.88
C PRO A 63 -0.39 1.03 10.40
N PHE A 64 -0.98 -0.17 10.40
CA PHE A 64 -2.37 -0.42 10.01
C PHE A 64 -2.98 -1.56 10.84
N LYS A 65 -4.31 -1.53 11.01
CA LYS A 65 -5.06 -2.56 11.76
C LYS A 65 -5.44 -3.75 10.88
N THR A 66 -5.85 -3.49 9.63
CA THR A 66 -6.30 -4.51 8.68
C THR A 66 -5.66 -4.31 7.32
N LEU A 67 -5.19 -5.40 6.71
CA LEU A 67 -4.62 -5.42 5.37
C LEU A 67 -5.39 -6.43 4.51
N LEU A 68 -5.93 -5.98 3.38
CA LEU A 68 -6.51 -6.84 2.34
C LEU A 68 -5.62 -6.81 1.10
N GLY A 69 -4.95 -7.93 0.84
CA GLY A 69 -4.21 -8.14 -0.40
C GLY A 69 -5.10 -8.75 -1.48
N HIS A 70 -5.21 -8.13 -2.64
CA HIS A 70 -5.90 -8.73 -3.80
C HIS A 70 -4.91 -9.24 -4.85
N GLY A 71 -5.37 -10.19 -5.67
CA GLY A 71 -4.61 -10.70 -6.81
C GLY A 71 -4.59 -9.72 -7.99
N LEU A 72 -3.85 -10.08 -9.03
CA LEU A 72 -3.83 -9.35 -10.30
C LEU A 72 -5.13 -9.57 -11.07
N VAL A 73 -5.51 -8.58 -11.88
CA VAL A 73 -6.63 -8.68 -12.82
C VAL A 73 -6.29 -9.77 -13.85
N LYS A 74 -7.29 -10.59 -14.18
CA LYS A 74 -7.15 -11.69 -15.13
C LYS A 74 -8.14 -11.55 -16.28
N ASP A 75 -7.72 -12.00 -17.45
CA ASP A 75 -8.56 -12.09 -18.64
C ASP A 75 -9.49 -13.33 -18.62
N GLU A 76 -10.28 -13.50 -19.67
CA GLU A 76 -11.19 -14.65 -19.87
C GLU A 76 -10.49 -16.02 -19.89
N THR A 77 -9.19 -16.05 -20.23
CA THR A 77 -8.37 -17.26 -20.27
C THR A 77 -7.69 -17.56 -18.93
N GLY A 78 -7.85 -16.67 -17.95
CA GLY A 78 -7.20 -16.75 -16.65
C GLY A 78 -5.76 -16.25 -16.61
N ARG A 79 -5.27 -15.62 -17.68
CA ARG A 79 -3.95 -14.98 -17.72
C ARG A 79 -3.99 -13.61 -17.06
N GLU A 80 -2.86 -13.23 -16.47
CA GLU A 80 -2.68 -11.92 -15.85
C GLU A 80 -2.68 -10.82 -16.92
N CYS A 81 -3.42 -9.75 -16.67
CA CYS A 81 -3.41 -8.57 -17.51
C CYS A 81 -2.13 -7.77 -17.24
N THR A 82 -1.37 -7.48 -18.29
CA THR A 82 -0.04 -6.85 -18.19
C THR A 82 -0.01 -5.40 -18.66
N ASN A 83 -1.02 -5.00 -19.44
CA ASN A 83 -1.16 -3.63 -19.94
C ASN A 83 -2.55 -3.05 -19.65
N LEU A 84 -2.66 -1.73 -19.80
CA LEU A 84 -3.88 -0.99 -19.45
C LEU A 84 -5.12 -1.44 -20.23
N GLY A 85 -4.95 -1.76 -21.52
CA GLY A 85 -6.05 -2.23 -22.37
C GLY A 85 -6.60 -3.58 -21.91
N GLU A 86 -5.69 -4.51 -21.56
CA GLU A 86 -6.04 -5.81 -20.99
C GLU A 86 -6.75 -5.67 -19.65
N ILE A 87 -6.25 -4.80 -18.76
CA ILE A 87 -6.85 -4.54 -17.44
C ILE A 87 -8.28 -4.02 -17.58
N GLN A 88 -8.50 -3.05 -18.48
CA GLN A 88 -9.84 -2.50 -18.72
C GLN A 88 -10.81 -3.57 -19.22
N SER A 89 -10.37 -4.42 -20.16
CA SER A 89 -11.19 -5.53 -20.67
C SER A 89 -11.51 -6.55 -19.57
N GLY A 90 -10.50 -6.97 -18.81
CA GLY A 90 -10.64 -7.92 -17.71
C GLY A 90 -11.60 -7.43 -16.62
N LEU A 91 -11.49 -6.16 -16.21
CA LEU A 91 -12.40 -5.54 -15.24
C LEU A 91 -13.85 -5.50 -15.75
N MET A 92 -14.05 -5.08 -17.01
CA MET A 92 -15.38 -5.03 -17.61
C MET A 92 -16.04 -6.41 -17.69
N MET A 93 -15.26 -7.48 -17.90
CA MET A 93 -15.75 -8.85 -17.85
C MET A 93 -16.15 -9.26 -16.43
N GLN A 94 -15.33 -8.96 -15.43
CA GLN A 94 -15.59 -9.32 -14.02
C GLN A 94 -16.84 -8.63 -13.47
N LEU A 95 -17.12 -7.39 -13.89
CA LEU A 95 -18.32 -6.63 -13.48
C LEU A 95 -19.63 -7.13 -14.12
N LYS A 96 -19.56 -7.93 -15.19
CA LYS A 96 -20.73 -8.47 -15.90
C LYS A 96 -21.18 -9.86 -15.41
N LYS A 97 -20.44 -10.46 -14.47
CA LYS A 97 -20.79 -11.72 -13.81
C LYS A 97 -21.48 -11.47 -12.50
#